data_AF-A0A8T7BGM2-F1
#
_entry.id   AF-A0A8T7BGM2-F1
#
_cell.length_a   1.000
_cell.length_b   1.000
_cell.length_c   1.000
_cell.angle_alpha   90.00
_cell.angle_beta   90.00
_cell.angle_gamma   90.00
#
_symmetry.space_group_name_H-M   'P 1'
#
loop_
_entity.id
_entity.type
_entity.pdbx_description
1 polymer ?
#
loop_
_entity_poly.entity_id
_entity_poly.type
_entity_poly.pdbx_seq_one_letter_code
_entity_poly.pdbx_strand_id
1 'polypeptide(L)'
;LGGARGARNGVLATALDTDRFKAMALMSVYYEEDMDAVLPTINSSTLLIATEHRNSDSTIRVHRAMPNSDLIIYPGDAQTHHMRDIHPGIVQDVGEFLEREL
;
A
#
# COMPACT_ATOMS: atom_id res chain seq x y z
N LEU A 1 -10.78 1.23 -11.78
CA LEU A 1 -9.95 2.17 -10.96
C LEU A 1 -10.32 2.18 -9.47
N GLY A 2 -11.20 1.28 -8.98
CA GLY A 2 -11.71 1.34 -7.60
C GLY A 2 -10.68 1.05 -6.49
N GLY A 3 -9.91 -0.03 -6.62
CA GLY A 3 -8.98 -0.47 -5.56
C GLY A 3 -7.84 0.52 -5.26
N ALA A 4 -7.23 1.11 -6.29
CA ALA A 4 -6.12 2.03 -6.12
C ALA A 4 -6.53 3.40 -5.52
N ARG A 5 -7.77 3.86 -5.79
CA ARG A 5 -8.36 5.01 -5.10
C ARG A 5 -8.68 4.71 -3.63
N GLY A 6 -9.11 3.49 -3.33
CA GLY A 6 -9.31 3.02 -1.95
C GLY A 6 -8.01 3.06 -1.15
N ALA A 7 -6.91 2.59 -1.73
CA ALA A 7 -5.60 2.60 -1.10
C ALA A 7 -5.09 4.03 -0.82
N ARG A 8 -5.24 4.96 -1.78
CA ARG A 8 -4.98 6.40 -1.58
C ARG A 8 -5.80 6.98 -0.42
N ASN A 9 -7.09 6.70 -0.38
CA ASN A 9 -7.96 7.20 0.68
C ASN A 9 -7.57 6.62 2.06
N GLY A 10 -7.04 5.40 2.11
CA GLY A 10 -6.47 4.81 3.32
C GLY A 10 -5.28 5.62 3.85
N VAL A 11 -4.36 6.03 2.96
CA VAL A 11 -3.24 6.92 3.31
C VAL A 11 -3.76 8.23 3.89
N LEU A 12 -4.68 8.91 3.19
CA LEU A 12 -5.22 10.20 3.64
C LEU A 12 -6.00 10.08 4.95
N ALA A 13 -6.79 9.01 5.14
CA ALA A 13 -7.51 8.77 6.38
C ALA A 13 -6.55 8.54 7.56
N THR A 14 -5.43 7.86 7.32
CA THR A 14 -4.39 7.65 8.32
C THR A 14 -3.68 8.94 8.69
N ALA A 15 -3.44 9.82 7.71
CA ALA A 15 -2.82 11.12 7.97
C ALA A 15 -3.68 12.03 8.86
N LEU A 16 -5.01 11.85 8.88
CA LEU A 16 -5.90 12.61 9.77
C LEU A 16 -5.81 12.18 11.23
N ASP A 17 -5.35 10.94 11.49
CA ASP A 17 -5.24 10.36 12.83
C ASP A 17 -4.14 9.29 12.81
N THR A 18 -2.89 9.75 12.92
CA THR A 18 -1.67 8.97 12.64
C THR A 18 -1.44 7.81 13.59
N ASP A 19 -2.06 7.85 14.77
CA ASP A 19 -1.88 6.86 15.84
C ASP A 19 -3.05 5.85 15.90
N ARG A 20 -4.13 6.10 15.14
CA ARG A 20 -5.31 5.23 15.12
C ARG A 20 -5.05 3.86 14.51
N PHE A 21 -4.17 3.81 13.51
CA PHE A 21 -3.87 2.58 12.79
C PHE A 21 -2.48 2.10 13.17
N LYS A 22 -2.38 0.95 13.86
CA LYS A 22 -1.10 0.31 14.19
C LYS A 22 -0.39 -0.22 12.95
N ALA A 23 -1.16 -0.90 12.08
CA ALA A 23 -0.67 -1.49 10.85
C ALA A 23 -1.69 -1.40 9.71
N MET A 24 -1.23 -1.35 8.46
CA MET A 24 -2.08 -1.41 7.27
C MET A 24 -1.39 -2.08 6.08
N ALA A 25 -2.18 -2.69 5.21
CA ALA A 25 -1.71 -3.21 3.93
C ALA A 25 -2.44 -2.48 2.78
N LEU A 26 -1.68 -1.89 1.86
CA LEU A 26 -2.20 -1.08 0.76
C LEU A 26 -1.78 -1.67 -0.59
N MET A 27 -2.76 -1.86 -1.47
CA MET A 27 -2.55 -2.49 -2.78
C MET A 27 -2.64 -1.48 -3.93
N SER A 28 -1.63 -1.45 -4.80
CA SER A 28 -1.50 -0.58 -5.98
C SER A 28 -1.81 0.90 -5.70
N VAL A 29 -1.21 1.46 -4.64
CA VAL A 29 -1.45 2.85 -4.22
C VAL A 29 -1.14 3.83 -5.35
N TYR A 30 -2.09 4.72 -5.64
CA TYR A 30 -1.82 5.89 -6.47
C TYR A 30 -1.18 6.99 -5.62
N TYR A 31 -0.08 7.50 -6.12
CA TYR A 31 0.62 8.66 -5.66
C TYR A 31 0.03 9.89 -6.34
N GLU A 32 -0.19 10.94 -5.56
CA GLU A 32 -0.54 12.29 -6.00
C GLU A 32 0.32 13.29 -5.22
N GLU A 33 0.57 14.46 -5.81
CA GLU A 33 1.48 15.46 -5.23
C GLU A 33 1.00 15.98 -3.87
N ASP A 34 -0.31 15.99 -3.62
CA ASP A 34 -0.91 16.37 -2.33
C ASP A 34 -0.53 15.40 -1.19
N MET A 35 -0.05 14.20 -1.53
CA MET A 35 0.37 13.20 -0.55
C MET A 35 1.77 13.48 0.03
N ASP A 36 2.60 14.28 -0.63
CA ASP A 36 3.99 14.54 -0.18
C ASP A 36 4.07 15.11 1.23
N ALA A 37 3.09 15.93 1.62
CA ALA A 37 3.05 16.55 2.94
C ALA A 37 2.65 15.56 4.06
N VAL A 38 1.95 14.47 3.72
CA VAL A 38 1.34 13.56 4.69
C VAL A 38 2.04 12.20 4.77
N LEU A 39 2.65 11.71 3.70
CA LEU A 39 3.34 10.42 3.69
C LEU A 39 4.44 10.33 4.77
N PRO A 40 5.25 11.38 5.02
CA PRO A 40 6.28 11.33 6.06
C PRO A 40 5.72 11.32 7.48
N THR A 41 4.46 11.71 7.68
CA THR A 41 3.85 11.80 9.02
C THR A 41 3.13 10.51 9.42
N ILE A 42 3.03 9.52 8.54
CA ILE A 42 2.36 8.26 8.84
C ILE A 42 3.30 7.36 9.66
N ASN A 43 2.89 7.09 10.90
CA ASN A 43 3.64 6.25 11.83
C ASN A 43 3.27 4.77 11.77
N SER A 44 2.13 4.43 11.16
CA SER A 44 1.66 3.05 11.03
C SER A 44 2.66 2.17 10.28
N SER A 45 2.85 0.94 10.77
CA SER A 45 3.57 -0.08 10.03
C SER A 45 2.79 -0.41 8.75
N THR A 46 3.39 -0.22 7.58
CA THR A 46 2.65 -0.25 6.32
C THR A 46 3.25 -1.24 5.33
N LEU A 47 2.46 -2.24 4.90
CA LEU A 47 2.82 -3.09 3.77
C LEU A 47 2.25 -2.52 2.47
N LEU A 48 3.12 -2.22 1.51
CA LEU A 48 2.77 -1.76 0.17
C LEU A 48 2.90 -2.93 -0.81
N ILE A 49 1.88 -3.16 -1.62
CA ILE A 49 1.87 -4.27 -2.59
C ILE A 49 1.51 -3.72 -3.97
N ALA A 50 2.33 -4.00 -4.97
CA ALA A 50 2.03 -3.68 -6.37
C ALA A 50 2.40 -4.86 -7.29
N THR A 51 2.08 -4.74 -8.58
CA THR A 51 2.65 -5.64 -9.61
C THR A 51 3.58 -4.83 -10.52
N GLU A 52 4.51 -5.51 -11.20
CA GLU A 52 5.52 -4.88 -12.07
C GLU A 52 4.92 -3.87 -13.05
N HIS A 53 3.80 -4.20 -13.67
CA HIS A 53 3.18 -3.41 -14.73
C HIS A 53 2.07 -2.47 -14.26
N ARG A 54 1.65 -2.53 -12.99
CA ARG A 54 0.52 -1.75 -12.49
C ARG A 54 0.85 -0.95 -11.24
N ASN A 55 0.92 0.36 -11.42
CA ASN A 55 1.15 1.36 -10.37
C ASN A 55 2.42 1.09 -9.54
N SER A 56 3.38 0.34 -10.06
CA SER A 56 4.65 0.03 -9.40
C SER A 56 5.43 1.30 -9.07
N ASP A 57 5.68 2.17 -10.06
CA ASP A 57 6.39 3.44 -9.84
C ASP A 57 5.73 4.33 -8.79
N SER A 58 4.41 4.42 -8.87
CA SER A 58 3.57 5.16 -7.93
C SER A 58 3.70 4.60 -6.50
N THR A 59 3.60 3.27 -6.36
CA THR A 59 3.72 2.59 -5.06
C THR A 59 5.14 2.70 -4.51
N ILE A 60 6.16 2.63 -5.37
CA ILE A 60 7.57 2.85 -5.03
C ILE A 60 7.79 4.28 -4.52
N ARG A 61 7.15 5.29 -5.13
CA ARG A 61 7.24 6.68 -4.67
C ARG A 61 6.61 6.85 -3.28
N VAL A 62 5.46 6.23 -3.04
CA VAL A 62 4.82 6.20 -1.72
C VAL A 62 5.74 5.52 -0.69
N HIS A 63 6.29 4.35 -1.01
CA HIS A 63 7.22 3.63 -0.15
C HIS A 63 8.41 4.48 0.28
N ARG A 64 9.04 5.18 -0.68
CA ARG A 64 10.19 6.06 -0.41
C ARG A 64 9.87 7.24 0.51
N ALA A 65 8.61 7.67 0.55
CA ALA A 65 8.17 8.81 1.35
C ALA A 65 7.63 8.40 2.74
N MET A 66 7.33 7.12 2.95
CA MET A 66 6.81 6.61 4.22
C MET A 66 7.94 6.03 5.09
N PRO A 67 8.10 6.49 6.35
CA PRO A 67 9.22 6.07 7.20
C PRO A 67 9.15 4.59 7.62
N ASN A 68 7.94 4.05 7.78
CA ASN A 68 7.70 2.70 8.31
C ASN A 68 6.94 1.85 7.29
N SER A 69 7.54 1.59 6.12
CA SER A 69 6.88 0.78 5.10
C SER A 69 7.75 -0.35 4.53
N ASP A 70 7.12 -1.49 4.29
CA ASP A 70 7.63 -2.61 3.52
C ASP A 70 7.01 -2.58 2.11
N LEU A 71 7.72 -3.09 1.10
CA LEU A 71 7.24 -3.12 -0.29
C LEU A 71 7.42 -4.50 -0.91
N ILE A 72 6.34 -5.03 -1.50
CA ILE A 72 6.37 -6.24 -2.32
C ILE A 72 5.88 -5.93 -3.73
N ILE A 73 6.69 -6.27 -4.73
CA ILE A 73 6.33 -6.18 -6.14
C ILE A 73 6.14 -7.59 -6.69
N TYR A 74 4.92 -7.90 -7.08
CA TYR A 74 4.58 -9.16 -7.73
C TYR A 74 4.88 -9.12 -9.24
N PRO A 75 5.42 -10.21 -9.81
CA PRO A 75 5.74 -10.25 -11.23
C PRO A 75 4.47 -10.22 -12.09
N GLY A 76 4.54 -9.56 -13.25
CA GLY A 76 3.46 -9.55 -14.24
C GLY A 76 2.40 -8.44 -14.10
N ASP A 77 1.32 -8.61 -14.86
CA ASP A 77 0.28 -7.60 -15.05
C ASP A 77 -1.05 -8.07 -14.47
N ALA A 78 -1.42 -7.54 -13.31
CA ALA A 78 -2.79 -7.61 -12.85
C ALA A 78 -3.63 -6.52 -13.54
N GLN A 79 -3.92 -6.70 -14.83
CA GLN A 79 -4.83 -5.82 -15.58
C GLN A 79 -6.22 -5.78 -14.93
N THR A 80 -6.61 -6.86 -14.25
CA THR A 80 -7.88 -6.95 -13.54
C THR A 80 -7.80 -6.28 -12.17
N HIS A 81 -8.92 -5.78 -11.67
CA HIS A 81 -9.04 -5.20 -10.32
C HIS A 81 -8.84 -6.20 -9.17
N HIS A 82 -8.40 -7.43 -9.47
CA HIS A 82 -8.31 -8.54 -8.54
C HIS A 82 -6.89 -9.14 -8.50
N MET A 83 -5.90 -8.34 -8.12
CA MET A 83 -4.51 -8.79 -7.95
C MET A 83 -4.40 -10.06 -7.10
N ARG A 84 -5.19 -10.16 -6.03
CA ARG A 84 -5.23 -11.32 -5.12
C ARG A 84 -5.72 -12.61 -5.80
N ASP A 85 -6.54 -12.48 -6.84
CA ASP A 85 -7.09 -13.63 -7.57
C ASP A 85 -6.05 -14.16 -8.57
N ILE A 86 -5.11 -13.31 -9.01
CA ILE A 86 -4.00 -13.66 -9.92
C ILE A 86 -2.77 -14.11 -9.12
N HIS A 87 -2.54 -13.50 -7.96
CA HIS A 87 -1.43 -13.81 -7.06
C HIS A 87 -1.98 -14.25 -5.69
N PRO A 88 -2.23 -15.55 -5.50
CA PRO A 88 -2.76 -16.06 -4.24
C PRO A 88 -1.82 -15.79 -3.05
N GLY A 89 -0.52 -15.62 -3.30
CA GLY A 89 0.48 -15.24 -2.30
C GLY A 89 0.19 -13.90 -1.61
N ILE A 90 -0.54 -12.97 -2.26
CA ILE A 90 -0.86 -11.66 -1.66
C ILE A 90 -1.63 -11.82 -0.36
N VAL A 91 -2.58 -12.76 -0.31
CA VAL A 91 -3.38 -12.98 0.91
C VAL A 91 -2.51 -13.53 2.03
N GLN A 92 -1.58 -14.41 1.69
CA GLN A 92 -0.62 -14.96 2.64
C GLN A 92 0.32 -13.88 3.17
N ASP A 93 0.97 -13.10 2.30
CA ASP A 93 1.91 -12.04 2.69
C ASP A 93 1.23 -10.97 3.57
N VAL A 94 -0.01 -10.59 3.24
CA VAL A 94 -0.80 -9.68 4.05
C VAL A 94 -1.11 -10.29 5.42
N GLY A 95 -1.47 -11.58 5.46
CA GLY A 95 -1.72 -12.31 6.71
C GLY A 95 -0.48 -12.34 7.60
N GLU A 96 0.65 -12.78 7.06
CA GLU A 96 1.93 -12.85 7.77
C GLU A 96 2.39 -11.47 8.27
N PHE A 97 2.20 -10.43 7.46
CA PHE A 97 2.47 -9.06 7.89
C PHE A 97 1.58 -8.64 9.06
N LEU A 98 0.26 -8.83 8.96
CA LEU A 98 -0.67 -8.42 10.02
C LEU A 98 -0.44 -9.22 11.32
N GLU A 99 -0.11 -10.51 11.23
CA GLU A 99 0.23 -11.33 12.40
C GLU A 99 1.50 -10.86 13.11
N ARG A 100 2.49 -10.34 12.37
CA ARG A 100 3.72 -9.78 12.94
C ARG A 100 3.48 -8.47 13.68
N GLU A 101 2.55 -7.66 13.19
CA GLU A 101 2.30 -6.30 13.70
C GLU A 101 1.21 -6.23 14.78
N LEU A 102 0.44 -7.30 15.04
CA LEU A 102 -0.63 -7.34 16.06
C LEU A 102 -0.12 -7.81 17.43
#